data_AF-A0AAI9T568-F1
#
_entry.id   AF-A0AAI9T568-F1
#
_cell.length_a   1.000
_cell.length_b   1.000
_cell.length_c   1.000
_cell.angle_alpha   90.00
_cell.angle_beta   90.00
_cell.angle_gamma   90.00
#
_symmetry.space_group_name_H-M   'P 1'
#
loop_
_entity.id
_entity.type
_entity.pdbx_description
1 polymer ?
#
loop_
_entity_poly.entity_id
_entity_poly.type
_entity_poly.pdbx_seq_one_letter_code
_entity_poly.pdbx_strand_id
1 'polypeptide(L)'
;MKEELARTSRTLALSLDIWTSENQIAIMGIIGHWITPEFEKRDELLEFTEINGPHSGENLAGVVLKMLAELDIAPKLLTITGDNAGNNGTLCDSLHDQLLKKYDNDDDRFRIRPLMRFRGRQSFIPCLAHILNLICKDVYDVDTRWNSTYIMIQDALRLQTELGQFVRIHPEVQAPHLTDDEWSTLQHVAKLLKPFWDHTNSVSKAFPAIVESLPIYWSLDDLLNDVRNAEGGFEDVNIEIRDAVERGIRKMNKFARKMDDNLLYYVASVLDPRIKSSLIVSQMSEQDSGLP
;
A
#
# COMPACT_ATOMS: atom_id res chain seq x y z
N MET A 1 11.23 17.88 19.56
CA MET A 1 10.10 17.18 18.92
C MET A 1 8.73 17.72 19.38
N LYS A 2 8.33 17.58 20.65
CA LYS A 2 7.01 18.05 21.14
C LYS A 2 6.68 19.52 20.82
N GLU A 3 7.61 20.44 21.12
CA GLU A 3 7.45 21.87 20.83
C GLU A 3 7.39 22.17 19.32
N GLU A 4 8.17 21.45 18.52
CA GLU A 4 8.15 21.56 17.07
C GLU A 4 6.79 21.13 16.52
N LEU A 5 6.32 19.94 16.88
CA LEU A 5 5.00 19.44 16.51
C LEU A 5 3.88 20.37 16.97
N ALA A 6 4.00 21.00 18.14
CA ALA A 6 3.05 21.99 18.62
C ALA A 6 2.97 23.20 17.68
N ARG A 7 4.11 23.69 17.19
CA ARG A 7 4.22 24.87 16.32
C ARG A 7 3.90 24.57 14.86
N THR A 8 4.34 23.42 14.35
CA THR A 8 4.37 23.15 12.90
C THR A 8 3.31 22.17 12.42
N SER A 9 2.65 21.43 13.32
CA SER A 9 1.65 20.43 12.92
C SER A 9 0.26 20.79 13.44
N ARG A 10 -0.71 20.90 12.52
CA ARG A 10 -2.15 20.98 12.84
C ARG A 10 -2.83 19.61 12.75
N THR A 11 -2.37 18.79 11.82
CA THR A 11 -2.82 17.41 11.58
C THR A 11 -1.60 16.53 11.33
N LEU A 12 -1.72 15.26 11.70
CA LEU A 12 -0.64 14.29 11.60
C LEU A 12 -1.18 12.96 11.07
N ALA A 13 -0.51 12.38 10.09
CA ALA A 13 -0.68 10.99 9.69
C ALA A 13 0.46 10.16 10.28
N LEU A 14 0.20 8.90 10.63
CA LEU A 14 1.23 7.97 11.06
C LEU A 14 1.42 6.87 10.02
N SER A 15 2.65 6.38 9.86
CA SER A 15 2.91 5.06 9.31
C SER A 15 3.51 4.16 10.38
N LEU A 16 3.04 2.92 10.41
CA LEU A 16 3.44 1.91 11.37
C LEU A 16 4.06 0.75 10.60
N ASP A 17 5.23 0.32 11.06
CA ASP A 17 5.82 -0.93 10.63
C ASP A 17 6.19 -1.76 11.85
N ILE A 18 5.89 -3.06 11.77
CA ILE A 18 6.15 -4.01 12.85
C ILE A 18 6.89 -5.18 12.26
N TRP A 19 8.08 -5.45 12.78
CA TRP A 19 8.89 -6.58 12.35
C TRP A 19 9.48 -7.29 13.55
N THR A 20 9.83 -8.55 13.35
CA THR A 20 10.62 -9.31 14.32
C THR A 20 12.07 -9.27 13.86
N SER A 21 12.94 -8.74 14.71
CA SER A 21 14.39 -8.73 14.47
C SER A 21 14.97 -10.14 14.47
N GLU A 22 16.20 -10.29 13.97
CA GLU A 22 16.91 -11.58 13.96
C GLU A 22 17.03 -12.19 15.37
N ASN A 23 17.15 -11.33 16.39
CA ASN A 23 17.21 -11.73 17.80
C ASN A 23 15.84 -12.07 18.40
N GLN A 24 14.80 -12.25 17.58
CA GLN A 24 13.43 -12.57 17.97
C GLN A 24 12.75 -11.49 18.82
N ILE A 25 13.25 -10.26 18.74
CA ILE A 25 12.63 -9.09 19.39
C ILE A 25 11.66 -8.45 18.41
N ALA A 26 10.42 -8.30 18.82
CA ALA A 26 9.40 -7.59 18.06
C ALA A 26 9.55 -6.08 18.24
N ILE A 27 9.67 -5.35 17.14
CA ILE A 27 9.92 -3.91 17.14
C ILE A 27 8.80 -3.22 16.37
N MET A 28 8.36 -2.08 16.90
CA MET A 28 7.44 -1.17 16.24
C MET A 28 8.15 0.15 15.92
N GLY A 29 8.17 0.50 14.63
CA GLY A 29 8.54 1.82 14.16
C GLY A 29 7.30 2.65 13.87
N ILE A 30 7.26 3.89 14.37
CA ILE A 30 6.19 4.84 14.10
C ILE A 30 6.78 6.11 13.50
N ILE A 31 6.42 6.41 12.25
CA ILE A 31 6.83 7.64 11.59
C ILE A 31 5.62 8.57 11.54
N GLY A 32 5.83 9.82 11.94
CA GLY A 32 4.84 10.90 11.82
C GLY A 32 5.06 11.68 10.53
N HIS A 33 3.95 11.98 9.85
CA HIS A 33 3.92 12.72 8.60
C HIS A 33 3.03 13.95 8.75
N TRP A 34 3.58 15.14 8.49
CA TRP A 34 2.81 16.38 8.48
C TRP A 34 3.37 17.39 7.47
N ILE A 35 2.60 18.44 7.23
CA ILE A 35 2.99 19.60 6.42
C ILE A 35 3.06 20.81 7.35
N THR A 36 4.16 21.56 7.30
CA THR A 36 4.36 22.78 8.08
C THR A 36 3.53 23.95 7.56
N PRO A 37 3.36 25.05 8.31
CA PRO A 37 2.72 26.26 7.81
C PRO A 37 3.40 26.83 6.55
N GLU A 38 4.70 26.56 6.38
CA GLU A 38 5.52 26.95 5.23
C GLU A 38 5.34 26.00 4.03
N PHE A 39 4.40 25.05 4.11
CA PHE A 39 4.10 24.05 3.08
C PHE A 39 5.24 23.04 2.84
N GLU A 40 6.05 22.79 3.87
CA GLU A 40 7.12 21.80 3.82
C GLU A 40 6.66 20.48 4.42
N LYS A 41 6.91 19.36 3.74
CA LYS A 41 6.64 18.04 4.30
C LYS A 41 7.71 17.67 5.32
N ARG A 42 7.28 17.05 6.41
CA ARG A 42 8.12 16.48 7.45
C ARG A 42 7.74 15.01 7.65
N ASP A 43 8.76 14.16 7.67
CA ASP A 43 8.67 12.77 8.10
C ASP A 43 9.67 12.59 9.22
N GLU A 44 9.19 12.23 10.41
CA GLU A 44 10.08 12.05 11.56
C GLU A 44 9.72 10.76 12.28
N LEU A 45 10.73 10.00 12.69
CA LEU A 45 10.57 8.84 13.54
C LEU A 45 10.12 9.31 14.93
N LEU A 46 8.87 9.02 15.29
CA LEU A 46 8.28 9.44 16.56
C LEU A 46 8.45 8.40 17.67
N GLU A 47 8.49 7.12 17.29
CA GLU A 47 8.69 6.03 18.23
C GLU A 47 9.42 4.87 17.55
N PHE A 48 10.31 4.23 18.30
CA PHE A 48 11.01 3.01 17.90
C PHE A 48 11.20 2.17 19.15
N THR A 49 10.32 1.19 19.34
CA THR A 49 10.20 0.51 20.62
C THR A 49 10.00 -0.98 20.46
N GLU A 50 10.45 -1.72 21.47
CA GLU A 50 10.18 -3.14 21.60
C GLU A 50 8.73 -3.37 22.05
N ILE A 51 8.02 -4.20 21.31
CA ILE A 51 6.67 -4.63 21.68
C ILE A 51 6.80 -5.71 22.75
N ASN A 52 6.40 -5.38 23.96
CA ASN A 52 6.35 -6.32 25.07
C ASN A 52 4.99 -7.03 25.08
N GLY A 53 4.98 -8.35 25.23
CA GLY A 53 3.76 -9.16 25.31
C GLY A 53 3.15 -9.52 23.94
N PRO A 54 1.86 -9.93 23.89
CA PRO A 54 1.22 -10.37 22.66
C PRO A 54 1.14 -9.26 21.60
N HIS A 55 1.29 -9.61 20.32
CA HIS A 55 1.10 -8.67 19.21
C HIS A 55 -0.39 -8.43 18.89
N SER A 56 -1.24 -8.37 19.92
CA SER A 56 -2.67 -8.08 19.72
C SER A 56 -2.87 -6.61 19.34
N GLY A 57 -3.95 -6.31 18.63
CA GLY A 57 -4.24 -4.93 18.22
C GLY A 57 -4.34 -3.96 19.41
N GLU A 58 -4.87 -4.42 20.55
CA GLU A 58 -5.01 -3.64 21.78
C GLU A 58 -3.66 -3.26 22.39
N ASN A 59 -2.69 -4.19 22.39
CA ASN A 59 -1.35 -3.92 22.89
C ASN A 59 -0.65 -2.86 22.03
N LEU A 60 -0.73 -3.03 20.70
CA LEU A 60 -0.19 -2.08 19.74
C LEU A 60 -0.87 -0.70 19.87
N ALA A 61 -2.18 -0.67 20.09
CA ALA A 61 -2.91 0.57 20.34
C ALA A 61 -2.42 1.27 21.60
N GLY A 62 -2.07 0.51 22.65
CA GLY A 62 -1.47 1.05 23.87
C GLY A 62 -0.12 1.74 23.62
N VAL A 63 0.74 1.14 22.78
CA VAL A 63 2.02 1.75 22.36
C VAL A 63 1.78 3.07 21.63
N VAL A 64 0.89 3.09 20.64
CA VAL A 64 0.55 4.30 19.88
C VAL A 64 -0.04 5.37 20.81
N LEU A 65 -0.97 5.00 21.69
CA LEU A 65 -1.62 5.92 22.62
C LEU A 65 -0.63 6.57 23.59
N LYS A 66 0.34 5.79 24.10
CA LYS A 66 1.40 6.29 24.97
C LYS A 66 2.23 7.35 24.25
N MET A 67 2.72 7.07 23.05
CA MET A 67 3.47 8.02 22.22
C MET A 67 2.66 9.30 21.95
N LEU A 68 1.38 9.16 21.56
CA LEU A 68 0.51 10.32 21.29
C LEU A 68 0.32 11.20 22.54
N ALA A 69 0.27 10.61 23.73
CA ALA A 69 0.13 11.33 24.99
C ALA A 69 1.43 12.04 25.41
N GLU A 70 2.58 11.37 25.27
CA GLU A 70 3.89 11.95 25.59
C GLU A 70 4.19 13.18 24.72
N LEU A 71 3.91 13.07 23.41
CA LEU A 71 4.09 14.15 22.45
C LEU A 71 2.94 15.17 22.42
N ASP A 72 1.84 14.93 23.15
CA ASP A 72 0.63 15.80 23.17
C ASP A 72 0.06 16.11 21.78
N ILE A 73 -0.06 15.06 20.97
CA ILE A 73 -0.49 15.13 19.56
C ILE A 73 -1.75 14.30 19.28
N ALA A 74 -2.35 13.67 20.29
CA ALA A 74 -3.53 12.83 20.11
C ALA A 74 -4.66 13.50 19.31
N PRO A 75 -5.06 14.77 19.56
CA PRO A 75 -6.13 15.42 18.79
C PRO A 75 -5.74 15.74 17.33
N LYS A 76 -4.44 15.67 17.00
CA LYS A 76 -3.91 15.95 15.66
C LYS A 76 -3.92 14.72 14.75
N LEU A 77 -4.00 13.52 15.32
CA LEU A 77 -3.99 12.27 14.57
C LEU A 77 -5.16 12.20 13.59
N LEU A 78 -4.86 12.02 12.31
CA LEU A 78 -5.84 11.93 11.23
C LEU A 78 -5.94 10.51 10.68
N THR A 79 -4.80 9.90 10.34
CA THR A 79 -4.74 8.57 9.74
C THR A 79 -3.60 7.73 10.31
N ILE A 80 -3.76 6.42 10.18
CA ILE A 80 -2.70 5.43 10.40
C ILE A 80 -2.56 4.61 9.12
N THR A 81 -1.34 4.52 8.62
CA THR A 81 -0.97 3.66 7.49
C THR A 81 -0.18 2.47 8.00
N GLY A 82 -0.50 1.27 7.52
CA GLY A 82 0.22 0.05 7.90
C GLY A 82 0.01 -1.05 6.86
N ASP A 83 0.67 -2.18 7.03
CA ASP A 83 0.43 -3.35 6.20
C ASP A 83 -1.01 -3.89 6.37
N ASN A 84 -1.42 -4.86 5.55
CA ASN A 84 -2.78 -5.40 5.61
C ASN A 84 -2.90 -6.55 6.63
N ALA A 85 -2.15 -6.49 7.74
CA ALA A 85 -2.27 -7.43 8.84
C ALA A 85 -3.60 -7.24 9.59
N GLY A 86 -4.23 -8.34 10.03
CA GLY A 86 -5.52 -8.29 10.72
C GLY A 86 -5.50 -7.47 12.01
N ASN A 87 -4.35 -7.45 12.70
CA ASN A 87 -4.20 -6.75 13.98
C ASN A 87 -4.26 -5.23 13.85
N ASN A 88 -3.95 -4.66 12.67
CA ASN A 88 -4.00 -3.21 12.45
C ASN A 88 -5.44 -2.67 12.49
N GLY A 89 -6.40 -3.48 12.05
CA GLY A 89 -7.83 -3.14 12.16
C GLY A 89 -8.27 -3.06 13.62
N THR A 90 -7.89 -4.04 14.44
CA THR A 90 -8.18 -4.07 15.87
C THR A 90 -7.44 -2.97 16.64
N LEU A 91 -6.20 -2.67 16.24
CA LEU A 91 -5.43 -1.54 16.75
C LEU A 91 -6.19 -0.23 16.57
N CYS A 92 -6.66 0.05 15.35
CA CYS A 92 -7.34 1.30 15.07
C CYS A 92 -8.64 1.44 15.87
N ASP A 93 -9.43 0.38 15.98
CA ASP A 93 -10.66 0.39 16.78
C ASP A 93 -10.37 0.62 18.27
N SER A 94 -9.44 -0.15 18.83
CA SER A 94 -9.05 -0.03 20.24
C SER A 94 -8.47 1.35 20.57
N LEU A 95 -7.65 1.90 19.67
CA LEU A 95 -7.09 3.24 19.81
C LEU A 95 -8.20 4.30 19.78
N HIS A 96 -9.15 4.18 18.85
CA HIS A 96 -10.27 5.12 18.75
C HIS A 96 -11.14 5.12 20.01
N ASP A 97 -11.50 3.95 20.53
CA ASP A 97 -12.30 3.83 21.75
C ASP A 97 -11.59 4.48 22.96
N GLN A 98 -10.28 4.28 23.09
CA GLN A 98 -9.48 4.87 24.17
C GLN A 98 -9.37 6.40 24.02
N LEU A 99 -9.21 6.90 22.80
CA LEU A 99 -9.18 8.33 22.51
C LEU A 99 -10.54 8.98 22.79
N LEU A 100 -11.65 8.37 22.36
CA LEU A 100 -13.00 8.87 22.66
C LEU A 100 -13.24 8.95 24.17
N LYS A 101 -12.91 7.90 24.93
CA LYS A 101 -13.07 7.90 26.39
C LYS A 101 -12.25 9.01 27.08
N LYS A 102 -11.09 9.37 26.53
CA LYS A 102 -10.19 10.35 27.13
C LYS A 102 -10.51 11.79 26.72
N TYR A 103 -11.01 12.00 25.50
CA TYR A 103 -11.15 13.34 24.90
C TYR A 103 -12.60 13.74 24.58
N ASP A 104 -13.51 12.78 24.41
CA ASP A 104 -14.90 12.99 24.01
C ASP A 104 -15.94 12.48 25.03
N ASN A 105 -15.53 12.08 26.26
CA ASN A 105 -16.48 11.73 27.33
C ASN A 105 -17.18 12.99 27.86
N ASP A 106 -18.48 13.10 27.57
CA ASP A 106 -19.34 14.26 27.79
C ASP A 106 -19.81 14.41 29.26
N ASP A 107 -19.40 15.50 29.91
CA ASP A 107 -20.30 16.32 30.77
C ASP A 107 -20.07 17.84 30.57
N ASP A 108 -19.17 18.24 29.66
CA ASP A 108 -18.92 19.65 29.38
C ASP A 108 -19.96 20.18 28.38
N ARG A 109 -21.04 20.78 28.91
CA ARG A 109 -22.03 21.57 28.12
C ARG A 109 -21.38 22.73 27.34
N PHE A 110 -20.11 23.02 27.61
CA PHE A 110 -19.26 23.94 26.88
C PHE A 110 -17.99 23.19 26.43
N ARG A 111 -18.09 22.37 25.37
CA ARG A 111 -16.91 21.73 24.78
C ARG A 111 -15.88 22.78 24.35
N ILE A 112 -14.79 22.89 25.11
CA ILE A 112 -13.63 23.74 24.77
C ILE A 112 -12.62 22.98 23.89
N ARG A 113 -12.72 21.64 23.81
CA ARG A 113 -11.74 20.78 23.13
C ARG A 113 -12.17 20.40 21.70
N PRO A 114 -11.23 20.34 20.73
CA PRO A 114 -11.53 19.87 19.38
C PRO A 114 -11.89 18.37 19.39
N LEU A 115 -12.92 18.01 18.61
CA LEU A 115 -13.31 16.62 18.34
C LEU A 115 -12.13 15.80 17.84
N MET A 116 -12.09 14.52 18.24
CA MET A 116 -11.12 13.59 17.70
C MET A 116 -11.29 13.43 16.18
N ARG A 117 -10.18 13.63 15.45
CA ARG A 117 -10.13 13.51 13.99
C ARG A 117 -10.00 12.06 13.54
N PHE A 118 -9.27 11.25 14.29
CA PHE A 118 -9.09 9.83 14.04
C PHE A 118 -10.39 9.06 14.30
N ARG A 119 -10.89 8.32 13.31
CA ARG A 119 -12.17 7.60 13.31
C ARG A 119 -11.99 6.07 13.26
N GLY A 120 -11.01 5.57 14.00
CA GLY A 120 -10.72 4.14 14.06
C GLY A 120 -10.42 3.55 12.68
N ARG A 121 -11.08 2.45 12.32
CA ARG A 121 -10.88 1.77 11.03
C ARG A 121 -11.12 2.65 9.80
N GLN A 122 -11.96 3.68 9.87
CA GLN A 122 -12.15 4.63 8.75
C GLN A 122 -10.93 5.52 8.51
N SER A 123 -10.09 5.71 9.53
CA SER A 123 -8.82 6.44 9.43
C SER A 123 -7.64 5.53 9.11
N PHE A 124 -7.88 4.23 8.89
CA PHE A 124 -6.84 3.29 8.51
C PHE A 124 -6.65 3.25 7.00
N ILE A 125 -5.39 3.42 6.57
CA ILE A 125 -4.98 3.38 5.17
C ILE A 125 -4.06 2.15 4.98
N PRO A 126 -4.51 1.11 4.25
CA PRO A 126 -3.62 0.02 3.91
C PRO A 126 -2.44 0.50 3.05
N CYS A 127 -1.24 0.00 3.33
CA CYS A 127 -0.04 0.31 2.55
C CYS A 127 -0.21 -0.17 1.11
N LEU A 128 -0.21 0.78 0.15
CA LEU A 128 -0.40 0.47 -1.26
C LEU A 128 0.70 -0.42 -1.83
N ALA A 129 1.97 -0.19 -1.47
CA ALA A 129 3.08 -1.06 -1.87
C ALA A 129 2.86 -2.52 -1.43
N HIS A 130 2.34 -2.71 -0.22
CA HIS A 130 2.01 -4.04 0.29
C HIS A 130 0.83 -4.67 -0.48
N ILE A 131 -0.20 -3.88 -0.82
CA ILE A 131 -1.31 -4.34 -1.66
C ILE A 131 -0.83 -4.81 -3.03
N LEU A 132 -0.01 -3.99 -3.71
CA LEU A 132 0.54 -4.34 -5.03
C LEU A 132 1.33 -5.64 -4.96
N ASN A 133 2.14 -5.81 -3.92
CA ASN A 133 2.86 -7.06 -3.66
C ASN A 133 1.91 -8.26 -3.46
N LEU A 134 0.79 -8.11 -2.75
CA LEU A 134 -0.18 -9.18 -2.58
C LEU A 134 -0.90 -9.56 -3.90
N ILE A 135 -1.16 -8.59 -4.78
CA ILE A 135 -1.74 -8.85 -6.10
C ILE A 135 -0.73 -9.60 -6.96
N CYS A 136 0.52 -9.15 -7.02
CA CYS A 136 1.58 -9.82 -7.78
C CYS A 136 1.85 -11.25 -7.29
N LYS A 137 1.75 -11.50 -5.98
CA LYS A 137 1.87 -12.85 -5.41
C LYS A 137 0.80 -13.81 -5.94
N ASP A 138 -0.45 -13.37 -6.03
CA ASP A 138 -1.53 -14.23 -6.56
C ASP A 138 -1.38 -14.46 -8.09
N VAL A 139 -0.73 -13.54 -8.81
CA VAL A 139 -0.46 -13.62 -10.25
C VAL A 139 0.77 -14.48 -10.58
N TYR A 140 1.86 -14.40 -9.81
CA TYR A 140 3.14 -15.05 -10.20
C TYR A 140 3.77 -15.93 -9.11
N ASP A 141 3.04 -16.21 -8.02
CA ASP A 141 3.40 -17.15 -6.94
C ASP A 141 4.85 -17.02 -6.44
N VAL A 142 5.30 -15.78 -6.17
CA VAL A 142 6.65 -15.52 -5.64
C VAL A 142 6.59 -15.25 -4.14
N ASP A 143 7.25 -16.09 -3.34
CA ASP A 143 7.28 -15.98 -1.88
C ASP A 143 7.91 -14.67 -1.38
N THR A 144 8.87 -14.10 -2.12
CA THR A 144 9.61 -12.88 -1.76
C THR A 144 9.48 -11.79 -2.83
N ARG A 145 9.56 -10.53 -2.38
CA ARG A 145 9.39 -9.26 -3.13
C ARG A 145 9.61 -9.42 -4.65
N TRP A 146 8.52 -9.58 -5.40
CA TRP A 146 8.48 -9.83 -6.85
C TRP A 146 9.27 -8.82 -7.71
N ASN A 147 9.65 -7.64 -7.16
CA ASN A 147 10.56 -6.70 -7.80
C ASN A 147 11.88 -7.34 -8.27
N SER A 148 12.47 -8.24 -7.48
CA SER A 148 13.70 -8.93 -7.89
C SER A 148 13.47 -9.89 -9.05
N THR A 149 12.33 -10.58 -9.05
CA THR A 149 11.93 -11.47 -10.14
C THR A 149 11.71 -10.69 -11.42
N TYR A 150 11.03 -9.55 -11.36
CA TYR A 150 10.87 -8.67 -12.51
C TYR A 150 12.22 -8.22 -13.09
N ILE A 151 13.14 -7.76 -12.24
CA ILE A 151 14.49 -7.35 -12.65
C ILE A 151 15.24 -8.52 -13.28
N MET A 152 15.18 -9.71 -12.67
CA MET A 152 15.80 -10.92 -13.20
C MET A 152 15.28 -11.28 -14.59
N ILE A 153 13.96 -11.23 -14.81
CA ILE A 153 13.34 -11.50 -16.12
C ILE A 153 13.78 -10.42 -17.13
N GLN A 154 13.78 -9.15 -16.76
CA GLN A 154 14.26 -8.08 -17.64
C GLN A 154 15.72 -8.29 -18.06
N ASP A 155 16.60 -8.64 -17.12
CA ASP A 155 18.00 -8.90 -17.41
C ASP A 155 18.17 -10.16 -18.28
N ALA A 156 17.41 -11.22 -18.01
CA ALA A 156 17.43 -12.43 -18.84
C ALA A 156 16.98 -12.13 -20.28
N LEU A 157 15.93 -11.34 -20.47
CA LEU A 157 15.45 -10.91 -21.80
C LEU A 157 16.49 -10.02 -22.50
N ARG A 158 17.13 -9.11 -21.78
CA ARG A 158 18.18 -8.24 -22.32
C ARG A 158 19.41 -9.02 -22.76
N LEU A 159 19.74 -10.09 -22.05
CA LEU A 159 20.92 -10.93 -22.28
C LEU A 159 20.60 -12.22 -23.03
N GLN A 160 19.43 -12.36 -23.63
CA GLN A 160 18.96 -13.61 -24.23
C GLN A 160 19.97 -14.21 -25.22
N THR A 161 20.57 -13.36 -26.07
CA THR A 161 21.55 -13.79 -27.07
C THR A 161 22.86 -14.23 -26.43
N GLU A 162 23.36 -13.46 -25.46
CA GLU A 162 24.59 -13.71 -24.73
C GLU A 162 24.49 -14.96 -23.87
N LEU A 163 23.35 -15.17 -23.20
CA LEU A 163 23.05 -16.38 -22.44
C LEU A 163 23.03 -17.60 -23.34
N GLY A 164 22.37 -17.52 -24.50
CA GLY A 164 22.35 -18.61 -25.48
C GLY A 164 23.74 -18.97 -25.99
N GLN A 165 24.59 -17.97 -26.26
CA GLN A 165 25.98 -18.19 -26.66
C GLN A 165 26.81 -18.81 -25.53
N PHE A 166 26.64 -18.30 -24.30
CA PHE A 166 27.36 -18.79 -23.13
C PHE A 166 27.06 -20.26 -22.84
N VAL A 167 25.77 -20.65 -22.82
CA VAL A 167 25.35 -22.06 -22.61
C VAL A 167 25.89 -22.97 -23.71
N ARG A 168 25.96 -22.48 -24.95
CA ARG A 168 26.54 -23.23 -26.07
C ARG A 168 28.05 -23.46 -25.94
N ILE A 169 28.78 -22.48 -25.40
CA ILE A 169 30.24 -22.55 -25.20
C ILE A 169 30.59 -23.33 -23.93
N HIS A 170 29.71 -23.32 -22.94
CA HIS A 170 29.90 -23.94 -21.62
C HIS A 170 28.85 -25.04 -21.32
N PRO A 171 28.88 -26.20 -22.01
CA PRO A 171 27.95 -27.31 -21.76
C PRO A 171 27.97 -27.83 -20.31
N GLU A 172 29.08 -27.62 -19.59
CA GLU A 172 29.27 -28.01 -18.19
C GLU A 172 28.33 -27.30 -17.20
N VAL A 173 27.76 -26.14 -17.59
CA VAL A 173 26.90 -25.33 -16.72
C VAL A 173 25.54 -26.00 -16.48
N GLN A 174 25.13 -26.95 -17.33
CA GLN A 174 23.83 -27.65 -17.24
C GLN A 174 22.64 -26.71 -17.05
N ALA A 175 22.74 -25.47 -17.55
CA ALA A 175 21.66 -24.51 -17.42
C ALA A 175 20.43 -24.99 -18.21
N PRO A 176 19.21 -24.82 -17.69
CA PRO A 176 18.00 -25.11 -18.44
C PRO A 176 17.99 -24.24 -19.71
N HIS A 177 17.90 -24.89 -20.86
CA HIS A 177 17.75 -24.21 -22.14
C HIS A 177 16.29 -23.84 -22.32
N LEU A 178 15.96 -22.56 -22.17
CA LEU A 178 14.62 -22.05 -22.44
C LEU A 178 14.32 -22.13 -23.94
N THR A 179 13.14 -22.65 -24.28
CA THR A 179 12.57 -22.68 -25.62
C THR A 179 12.10 -21.29 -26.05
N ASP A 180 11.85 -21.10 -27.36
CA ASP A 180 11.33 -19.83 -27.88
C ASP A 180 9.96 -19.48 -27.27
N ASP A 181 9.13 -20.48 -27.00
CA ASP A 181 7.83 -20.32 -26.32
C ASP A 181 7.99 -19.87 -24.86
N GLU A 182 8.97 -20.40 -24.14
CA GLU A 182 9.30 -19.97 -22.78
C GLU A 182 9.86 -18.55 -22.75
N TRP A 183 10.69 -18.17 -23.73
CA TRP A 183 11.15 -16.79 -23.89
C TRP A 183 9.98 -15.83 -24.20
N SER A 184 9.06 -16.22 -25.07
CA SER A 184 7.83 -15.47 -25.35
C SER A 184 6.96 -15.32 -24.09
N THR A 185 6.83 -16.39 -23.30
CA THR A 185 6.13 -16.36 -22.01
C THR A 185 6.78 -15.36 -21.04
N LEU A 186 8.12 -15.35 -20.94
CA LEU A 186 8.85 -14.37 -20.12
C LEU A 186 8.63 -12.92 -20.59
N GLN A 187 8.52 -12.67 -21.90
CA GLN A 187 8.20 -11.34 -22.43
C GLN A 187 6.81 -10.88 -21.99
N HIS A 188 5.80 -11.75 -22.08
CA HIS A 188 4.44 -11.45 -21.62
C HIS A 188 4.38 -11.18 -20.11
N VAL A 189 5.08 -12.00 -19.31
CA VAL A 189 5.18 -11.80 -17.85
C VAL A 189 5.86 -10.48 -17.53
N ALA A 190 6.97 -10.15 -18.20
CA ALA A 190 7.65 -8.86 -18.01
C ALA A 190 6.74 -7.68 -18.37
N LYS A 191 5.97 -7.79 -19.45
CA LYS A 191 5.02 -6.76 -19.87
C LYS A 191 3.91 -6.55 -18.83
N LEU A 192 3.36 -7.64 -18.28
CA LEU A 192 2.36 -7.61 -17.22
C LEU A 192 2.90 -7.00 -15.91
N LEU A 193 4.11 -7.40 -15.48
CA LEU A 193 4.69 -6.95 -14.21
C LEU A 193 5.23 -5.52 -14.25
N LYS A 194 5.50 -4.97 -15.44
CA LYS A 194 6.10 -3.64 -15.59
C LYS A 194 5.27 -2.52 -14.94
N PRO A 195 3.96 -2.37 -15.20
CA PRO A 195 3.15 -1.34 -14.53
C PRO A 195 3.14 -1.48 -13.01
N PHE A 196 3.04 -2.71 -12.48
CA PHE A 196 3.18 -2.93 -11.05
C PHE A 196 4.52 -2.40 -10.52
N TRP A 197 5.61 -2.56 -11.29
CA TRP A 197 6.98 -2.19 -10.88
C TRP A 197 7.15 -0.69 -10.85
N ASP A 198 6.65 -0.02 -11.88
CA ASP A 198 6.62 1.43 -11.94
C ASP A 198 5.82 2.02 -10.78
N HIS A 199 4.62 1.50 -10.52
CA HIS A 199 3.76 1.98 -9.43
C HIS A 199 4.36 1.71 -8.06
N THR A 200 4.89 0.50 -7.83
CA THR A 200 5.53 0.14 -6.56
C THR A 200 6.73 1.03 -6.28
N ASN A 201 7.58 1.29 -7.29
CA ASN A 201 8.69 2.22 -7.15
C ASN A 201 8.21 3.67 -6.95
N SER A 202 7.10 4.09 -7.58
CA SER A 202 6.52 5.41 -7.34
C SER A 202 6.14 5.58 -5.87
N VAL A 203 5.37 4.64 -5.34
CA VAL A 203 4.82 4.72 -3.97
C VAL A 203 5.82 4.30 -2.89
N SER A 204 7.00 3.82 -3.27
CA SER A 204 8.12 3.53 -2.36
C SER A 204 9.14 4.69 -2.29
N LYS A 205 8.95 5.77 -3.07
CA LYS A 205 9.78 6.98 -2.97
C LYS A 205 9.48 7.73 -1.66
N ALA A 206 10.28 8.75 -1.38
CA ALA A 206 10.16 9.58 -0.17
C ALA A 206 8.84 10.36 -0.05
N PHE A 207 8.01 10.44 -1.11
CA PHE A 207 6.76 11.21 -1.11
C PHE A 207 5.61 10.40 -1.73
N PRO A 208 5.18 9.29 -1.11
CA PRO A 208 3.96 8.64 -1.56
C PRO A 208 2.77 9.42 -1.04
N ALA A 209 1.85 9.79 -1.94
CA ALA A 209 0.63 10.48 -1.56
C ALA A 209 -0.58 9.58 -1.80
N ILE A 210 -1.53 9.56 -0.86
CA ILE A 210 -2.75 8.77 -0.96
C ILE A 210 -3.53 9.02 -2.26
N VAL A 211 -3.39 10.23 -2.84
CA VAL A 211 -3.99 10.63 -4.11
C VAL A 211 -3.55 9.77 -5.31
N GLU A 212 -2.38 9.13 -5.24
CA GLU A 212 -1.91 8.21 -6.29
C GLU A 212 -2.69 6.89 -6.30
N SER A 213 -3.38 6.55 -5.20
CA SER A 213 -3.95 5.20 -5.02
C SER A 213 -5.07 4.89 -6.01
N LEU A 214 -6.03 5.80 -6.22
CA LEU A 214 -7.14 5.57 -7.15
C LEU A 214 -6.68 5.49 -8.61
N PRO A 215 -5.85 6.42 -9.13
CA PRO A 215 -5.29 6.29 -10.48
C PRO A 215 -4.49 5.01 -10.70
N ILE A 216 -3.67 4.60 -9.72
CA ILE A 216 -2.90 3.34 -9.79
C ILE A 216 -3.86 2.16 -9.85
N TYR A 217 -4.91 2.16 -9.02
CA TYR A 217 -5.91 1.11 -9.00
C TYR A 217 -6.59 0.97 -10.37
N TRP A 218 -7.13 2.06 -10.92
CA TRP A 218 -7.81 2.03 -12.22
C TRP A 218 -6.88 1.59 -13.35
N SER A 219 -5.64 2.11 -13.38
CA SER A 219 -4.66 1.70 -14.39
C SER A 219 -4.32 0.21 -14.33
N LEU A 220 -4.31 -0.39 -13.14
CA LEU A 220 -4.07 -1.82 -12.97
C LEU A 220 -5.32 -2.65 -13.25
N ASP A 221 -6.51 -2.12 -12.98
CA ASP A 221 -7.79 -2.75 -13.37
C ASP A 221 -7.90 -2.88 -14.88
N ASP A 222 -7.65 -1.80 -15.62
CA ASP A 222 -7.60 -1.81 -17.08
C ASP A 222 -6.57 -2.84 -17.59
N LEU A 223 -5.34 -2.81 -17.07
CA LEU A 223 -4.28 -3.75 -17.45
C LEU A 223 -4.67 -5.22 -17.22
N LEU A 224 -5.22 -5.54 -16.04
CA LEU A 224 -5.58 -6.92 -15.72
C LEU A 224 -6.79 -7.37 -16.55
N ASN A 225 -7.73 -6.49 -16.85
CA ASN A 225 -8.86 -6.78 -17.74
C ASN A 225 -8.41 -7.00 -19.19
N ASP A 226 -7.50 -6.18 -19.71
CA ASP A 226 -6.87 -6.36 -21.03
C ASP A 226 -6.23 -7.75 -21.13
N VAL A 227 -5.43 -8.14 -20.13
CA VAL A 227 -4.76 -9.44 -20.12
C VAL A 227 -5.78 -10.59 -20.01
N ARG A 228 -6.79 -10.47 -19.14
CA ARG A 228 -7.85 -11.49 -18.99
C ARG A 228 -8.57 -11.72 -20.32
N ASN A 229 -8.88 -10.65 -21.04
CA ASN A 229 -9.66 -10.70 -22.27
C ASN A 229 -8.81 -10.97 -23.52
N ALA A 230 -7.47 -11.00 -23.41
CA ALA A 230 -6.53 -11.01 -24.54
C ALA A 230 -6.75 -9.79 -25.46
N GLU A 231 -6.95 -8.63 -24.84
CA GLU A 231 -7.17 -7.34 -25.48
C GLU A 231 -5.97 -6.42 -25.22
N GLY A 232 -5.94 -5.29 -25.93
CA GLY A 232 -4.75 -4.45 -25.98
C GLY A 232 -3.57 -5.28 -26.49
N GLY A 233 -2.33 -4.92 -26.15
CA GLY A 233 -1.15 -5.65 -26.62
C GLY A 233 -0.93 -7.05 -25.99
N PHE A 234 -1.98 -7.76 -25.61
CA PHE A 234 -1.95 -9.10 -25.02
C PHE A 234 -2.72 -10.12 -25.87
N GLU A 235 -2.87 -9.89 -27.18
CA GLU A 235 -3.65 -10.74 -28.07
C GLU A 235 -3.14 -12.19 -28.10
N ASP A 236 -1.82 -12.36 -28.02
CA ASP A 236 -1.14 -13.66 -28.07
C ASP A 236 -0.73 -14.18 -26.66
N VAL A 237 -1.32 -13.62 -25.59
CA VAL A 237 -0.94 -14.00 -24.22
C VAL A 237 -1.34 -15.45 -23.89
N ASN A 238 -0.43 -16.18 -23.25
CA ASN A 238 -0.66 -17.57 -22.86
C ASN A 238 -1.85 -17.68 -21.87
N ILE A 239 -2.68 -18.71 -22.06
CA ILE A 239 -3.82 -19.02 -21.19
C ILE A 239 -3.44 -19.15 -19.72
N GLU A 240 -2.25 -19.68 -19.41
CA GLU A 240 -1.76 -19.82 -18.03
C GLU A 240 -1.59 -18.45 -17.34
N ILE A 241 -1.15 -17.43 -18.09
CA ILE A 241 -1.02 -16.05 -17.58
C ILE A 241 -2.41 -15.46 -17.35
N ARG A 242 -3.37 -15.73 -18.23
CA ARG A 242 -4.76 -15.25 -18.09
C ARG A 242 -5.42 -15.84 -16.84
N ASP A 243 -5.29 -17.15 -16.63
CA ASP A 243 -5.77 -17.84 -15.44
C ASP A 243 -5.13 -17.30 -14.15
N ALA A 244 -3.84 -16.92 -14.23
CA ALA A 244 -3.14 -16.33 -13.11
C ALA A 244 -3.61 -14.91 -12.80
N VAL A 245 -3.88 -14.10 -13.83
CA VAL A 245 -4.44 -12.76 -13.71
C VAL A 245 -5.83 -12.77 -13.06
N GLU A 246 -6.66 -13.78 -13.31
CA GLU A 246 -7.97 -13.88 -12.63
C GLU A 246 -7.85 -13.91 -11.10
N ARG A 247 -6.80 -14.55 -10.55
CA ARG A 247 -6.56 -14.55 -9.11
C ARG A 247 -6.14 -13.17 -8.62
N GLY A 248 -5.28 -12.49 -9.38
CA GLY A 248 -4.89 -11.10 -9.14
C GLY A 248 -6.09 -10.15 -9.10
N ILE A 249 -7.00 -10.26 -10.06
CA ILE A 249 -8.24 -9.45 -10.14
C ILE A 249 -9.10 -9.68 -8.88
N ARG A 250 -9.29 -10.93 -8.45
CA ARG A 250 -10.06 -11.22 -7.21
C ARG A 250 -9.46 -10.54 -5.99
N LYS A 251 -8.12 -10.54 -5.87
CA LYS A 251 -7.42 -9.84 -4.79
C LYS A 251 -7.63 -8.35 -4.87
N MET A 252 -7.44 -7.79 -6.06
CA MET A 252 -7.56 -6.36 -6.33
C MET A 252 -8.96 -5.84 -6.01
N ASN A 253 -10.01 -6.55 -6.43
CA ASN A 253 -11.40 -6.22 -6.11
C ASN A 253 -11.70 -6.21 -4.60
N LYS A 254 -11.04 -7.07 -3.81
CA LYS A 254 -11.17 -7.03 -2.35
C LYS A 254 -10.57 -5.75 -1.75
N PHE A 255 -9.52 -5.21 -2.36
CA PHE A 255 -8.90 -3.95 -1.94
C PHE A 255 -9.68 -2.74 -2.43
N ALA A 256 -10.22 -2.78 -3.65
CA ALA A 256 -11.11 -1.77 -4.20
C ALA A 256 -12.22 -1.43 -3.23
N ARG A 257 -12.97 -2.44 -2.77
CA ARG A 257 -14.06 -2.27 -1.81
C ARG A 257 -13.63 -1.57 -0.52
N LYS A 258 -12.43 -1.88 -0.02
CA LYS A 258 -11.88 -1.20 1.17
C LYS A 258 -11.54 0.27 0.91
N MET A 259 -11.13 0.61 -0.30
CA MET A 259 -10.88 2.00 -0.71
C MET A 259 -12.19 2.74 -0.93
N ASP A 260 -13.18 2.09 -1.55
CA ASP A 260 -14.52 2.65 -1.78
C ASP A 260 -15.21 3.00 -0.45
N ASP A 261 -15.04 2.16 0.57
CA ASP A 261 -15.54 2.39 1.93
C ASP A 261 -14.83 3.54 2.68
N ASN A 262 -13.71 4.07 2.14
CA ASN A 262 -12.90 5.08 2.79
C ASN A 262 -12.86 6.40 1.99
N LEU A 263 -13.66 7.36 2.45
CA LEU A 263 -13.81 8.68 1.86
C LEU A 263 -12.48 9.45 1.67
N LEU A 264 -11.43 9.14 2.44
CA LEU A 264 -10.14 9.84 2.37
C LEU A 264 -9.48 9.71 0.99
N TYR A 265 -9.65 8.58 0.31
CA TYR A 265 -9.13 8.39 -1.05
C TYR A 265 -9.77 9.37 -2.04
N TYR A 266 -11.09 9.55 -1.97
CA TYR A 266 -11.82 10.47 -2.83
C TYR A 266 -11.58 11.93 -2.47
N VAL A 267 -11.54 12.27 -1.18
CA VAL A 267 -11.23 13.64 -0.73
C VAL A 267 -9.86 14.06 -1.22
N ALA A 268 -8.84 13.19 -1.08
CA ALA A 268 -7.51 13.48 -1.59
C ALA A 268 -7.50 13.69 -3.11
N SER A 269 -8.22 12.84 -3.86
CA SER A 269 -8.32 12.97 -5.31
C SER A 269 -9.05 14.22 -5.78
N VAL A 270 -10.12 14.64 -5.09
CA VAL A 270 -10.83 15.89 -5.40
C VAL A 270 -9.98 17.13 -5.12
N LEU A 271 -9.10 17.05 -4.11
CA LEU A 271 -8.19 18.14 -3.76
C LEU A 271 -6.97 18.26 -4.69
N ASP A 272 -6.72 17.28 -5.56
CA ASP A 272 -5.64 17.34 -6.53
C ASP A 272 -6.14 17.87 -7.89
N PRO A 273 -5.72 19.08 -8.31
CA PRO A 273 -6.18 19.69 -9.55
C PRO A 273 -5.78 18.91 -10.81
N ARG A 274 -4.85 17.95 -10.71
CA ARG A 274 -4.44 17.09 -11.83
C ARG A 274 -5.48 15.98 -12.10
N ILE A 275 -6.28 15.63 -11.10
CA ILE A 275 -7.34 14.63 -11.23
C ILE A 275 -8.64 15.35 -11.55
N LYS A 276 -9.15 15.16 -12.77
CA LYS A 276 -10.42 15.76 -13.17
C LYS A 276 -11.56 15.15 -12.35
N SER A 277 -12.33 15.96 -11.63
CA SER A 277 -13.47 15.48 -10.84
C SER A 277 -14.50 14.71 -11.68
N SER A 278 -14.58 14.97 -12.99
CA SER A 278 -15.41 14.21 -13.93
C SER A 278 -15.00 12.75 -14.05
N LEU A 279 -13.70 12.43 -13.95
CA LEU A 279 -13.19 11.05 -13.96
C LEU A 279 -13.63 10.30 -12.70
N ILE A 280 -13.62 10.99 -11.55
CA ILE A 280 -14.10 10.41 -10.28
C ILE A 280 -15.60 10.08 -10.40
N VAL A 281 -16.40 11.01 -10.94
CA VAL A 281 -17.84 10.80 -11.12
C VAL A 281 -18.12 9.67 -12.11
N SER A 282 -17.43 9.59 -13.25
CA SER A 282 -17.65 8.51 -14.23
C SER A 282 -17.33 7.13 -13.65
N GLN A 283 -16.21 7.01 -12.93
CA GLN A 283 -15.78 5.76 -12.31
C GLN A 283 -16.74 5.30 -11.20
N MET A 284 -17.25 6.23 -10.38
CA MET A 284 -18.30 5.90 -9.39
C MET A 284 -19.60 5.44 -10.07
N SER A 285 -19.93 6.01 -11.23
CA SER A 285 -21.15 5.66 -11.97
C SER A 285 -21.08 4.28 -12.63
N GLU A 286 -19.89 3.88 -13.12
CA GLU A 286 -19.65 2.56 -13.71
C GLU A 286 -19.71 1.45 -12.65
N GLN A 287 -19.22 1.71 -11.42
CA GLN A 287 -19.31 0.76 -10.31
C GLN A 287 -20.77 0.50 -9.87
N ASP A 288 -21.64 1.51 -9.86
CA ASP A 288 -23.07 1.34 -9.54
C ASP A 288 -23.82 0.53 -10.62
N SER A 289 -23.34 0.53 -11.87
CA SER A 289 -23.93 -0.23 -12.97
C SER A 289 -23.58 -1.74 -12.96
N GLY A 290 -22.65 -2.16 -12.08
CA GLY A 290 -22.19 -3.55 -11.92
C GLY A 290 -22.77 -4.30 -10.72
N LEU A 291 -23.75 -3.74 -10.00
CA LEU A 291 -24.49 -4.47 -8.97
C LEU A 291 -25.55 -5.38 -9.61
N PRO A 292 -25.66 -6.67 -9.22
CA PRO A 292 -26.72 -7.55 -9.69
C PRO A 292 -28.12 -7.10 -9.26
#